data_AF-A0A959B865-F1
#
_entry.id   AF-A0A959B865-F1
#
_cell.length_a   1.000
_cell.length_b   1.000
_cell.length_c   1.000
_cell.angle_alpha   90.00
_cell.angle_beta   90.00
_cell.angle_gamma   90.00
#
_symmetry.space_group_name_H-M   'P 1'
#
loop_
_entity.id
_entity.type
_entity.pdbx_description
1 polymer ?
#
loop_
_entity_poly.entity_id
_entity_poly.type
_entity_poly.pdbx_seq_one_letter_code
_entity_poly.pdbx_strand_id
1 'polypeptide(L)'
;CHGFSLVDQKPEDIRAEARINLSYLIDFYRDFPDKENFFLKTGFFDKLAGSPQMREQIIAGKSEAEIKQSWQEGLAGFKKLRRKYLLYEDFE
;
A
#
# COMPACT_ATOMS: atom_id res chain seq x y z
N CYS A 1 7.08 18.02 14.11
CA CYS A 1 6.47 17.16 13.07
C CYS A 1 4.97 17.29 13.17
N HIS A 2 4.26 17.47 12.05
CA HIS A 2 2.80 17.43 11.98
C HIS A 2 2.39 16.09 11.37
N GLY A 3 1.33 15.45 11.88
CA GLY A 3 0.91 14.14 11.40
C GLY A 3 -0.28 13.57 12.17
N PHE A 4 -0.51 12.27 11.98
CA PHE A 4 -1.63 11.53 12.59
C PHE A 4 -1.17 10.79 13.85
N SER A 5 -2.03 10.74 14.87
CA SER A 5 -1.88 9.78 15.97
C SER A 5 -2.60 8.49 15.61
N LEU A 6 -1.87 7.36 15.60
CA LEU A 6 -2.44 6.03 15.40
C LEU A 6 -2.46 5.20 16.69
N VAL A 7 -2.10 5.80 17.83
CA VAL A 7 -1.97 5.12 19.14
C VAL A 7 -3.30 4.52 19.60
N ASP A 8 -4.40 5.23 19.33
CA ASP A 8 -5.74 4.82 19.76
C ASP A 8 -6.44 3.90 18.74
N GLN A 9 -5.77 3.54 17.63
CA GLN A 9 -6.34 2.60 16.68
C GLN A 9 -6.33 1.19 17.25
N LYS A 10 -7.52 0.59 17.33
CA LYS A 10 -7.67 -0.78 17.79
C LYS A 10 -7.16 -1.74 16.71
N PRO A 11 -6.30 -2.72 17.07
CA PRO A 11 -5.83 -3.71 16.11
C PRO A 11 -6.96 -4.47 15.39
N GLU A 12 -8.11 -4.64 16.04
CA GLU A 12 -9.29 -5.30 15.47
C GLU A 12 -9.86 -4.51 14.28
N ASP A 13 -9.96 -3.19 14.40
CA ASP A 13 -10.47 -2.31 13.34
C ASP A 13 -9.52 -2.32 12.14
N ILE A 14 -8.20 -2.27 12.39
CA ILE A 14 -7.17 -2.34 11.34
C ILE A 14 -7.24 -3.68 10.62
N ARG A 15 -7.38 -4.79 11.36
CA ARG A 15 -7.46 -6.14 10.79
C ARG A 15 -8.76 -6.34 10.01
N ALA A 16 -9.87 -5.77 10.47
CA ALA A 16 -11.16 -5.85 9.80
C ALA A 16 -11.15 -5.22 8.40
N GLU A 17 -10.29 -4.23 8.15
CA GLU A 17 -10.12 -3.66 6.81
C GLU A 17 -9.52 -4.66 5.80
N ALA A 18 -8.76 -5.66 6.27
CA ALA A 18 -8.14 -6.72 5.46
C ALA A 18 -7.35 -6.20 4.23
N ARG A 19 -6.74 -5.02 4.35
CA ARG A 19 -6.02 -4.34 3.26
C ARG A 19 -4.94 -3.42 3.80
N ILE A 20 -3.97 -3.10 2.94
CA ILE A 20 -2.99 -2.04 3.23
C ILE A 20 -3.70 -0.69 3.11
N ASN A 21 -3.58 0.18 4.11
CA ASN A 21 -4.06 1.56 4.04
C ASN A 21 -2.96 2.48 3.44
N LEU A 22 -3.21 2.99 2.23
CA LEU A 22 -2.32 3.91 1.52
C LEU A 22 -2.66 5.38 1.75
N SER A 23 -3.78 5.69 2.41
CA SER A 23 -4.25 7.08 2.58
C SER A 23 -3.18 7.93 3.24
N TYR A 24 -2.51 7.42 4.28
CA TYR A 24 -1.44 8.12 4.96
C TYR A 24 -0.32 8.52 4.00
N LEU A 25 0.18 7.58 3.20
CA LEU A 25 1.28 7.84 2.27
C LEU A 25 0.87 8.85 1.19
N ILE A 26 -0.36 8.73 0.66
CA ILE A 26 -0.91 9.64 -0.34
C ILE A 26 -1.10 11.04 0.24
N ASP A 27 -1.67 11.15 1.45
CA ASP A 27 -1.88 12.42 2.15
C ASP A 27 -0.54 13.10 2.47
N PHE A 28 0.44 12.36 2.99
CA PHE A 28 1.78 12.90 3.23
C PHE A 28 2.47 13.31 1.93
N TYR A 29 2.36 12.54 0.85
CA TYR A 29 2.88 12.97 -0.45
C TYR A 29 2.19 14.24 -0.93
N ARG A 30 0.87 14.34 -0.82
CA ARG A 30 0.06 15.52 -1.21
C ARG A 30 0.43 16.77 -0.41
N ASP A 31 0.67 16.63 0.89
CA ASP A 31 0.86 17.77 1.79
C ASP A 31 2.34 18.18 1.91
N PHE A 32 3.28 17.31 1.53
CA PHE A 32 4.70 17.62 1.58
C PHE A 32 5.11 18.63 0.49
N PRO A 33 5.77 19.76 0.81
CA PRO A 33 6.04 20.81 -0.17
C PRO A 33 7.08 20.42 -1.23
N ASP A 34 8.08 19.62 -0.87
CA ASP A 34 9.18 19.22 -1.76
C ASP A 34 8.91 17.84 -2.41
N LYS A 35 8.09 17.85 -3.48
CA LYS A 35 7.70 16.61 -4.18
C LYS A 35 8.88 15.82 -4.72
N GLU A 36 9.95 16.52 -5.14
CA GLU A 36 11.12 15.90 -5.77
C GLU A 36 11.93 15.05 -4.79
N ASN A 37 11.95 15.43 -3.51
CA ASN A 37 12.70 14.73 -2.47
C ASN A 37 11.83 13.90 -1.52
N PHE A 38 10.51 13.83 -1.74
CA PHE A 38 9.62 12.96 -0.95
C PHE A 38 10.02 11.48 -1.08
N PHE A 39 10.18 11.01 -2.32
CA PHE A 39 10.72 9.68 -2.59
C PHE A 39 12.22 9.78 -2.78
N LEU A 40 12.99 9.22 -1.85
CA LEU A 40 14.45 9.32 -1.87
C LEU A 40 15.05 8.71 -3.15
N LYS A 41 16.03 9.42 -3.73
CA LYS A 41 16.80 9.01 -4.92
C LYS A 41 17.59 7.70 -4.75
N THR A 42 17.65 7.18 -3.53
CA THR A 42 18.25 5.87 -3.22
C THR A 42 17.46 4.70 -3.81
N GLY A 43 16.20 4.93 -4.24
CA GLY A 43 15.35 3.92 -4.87
C GLY A 43 14.85 2.84 -3.90
N PHE A 44 15.04 3.01 -2.59
CA PHE A 44 14.61 2.02 -1.60
C PHE A 44 13.09 1.87 -1.50
N PHE A 45 12.33 2.92 -1.80
CA PHE A 45 10.87 2.83 -1.82
C PHE A 45 10.39 1.76 -2.80
N ASP A 46 10.89 1.78 -4.05
CA ASP A 46 10.51 0.81 -5.08
C ASP A 46 10.90 -0.62 -4.69
N LYS A 47 12.02 -0.79 -3.97
CA LYS A 47 12.44 -2.11 -3.45
C LYS A 47 11.47 -2.64 -2.39
N LEU A 48 11.00 -1.78 -1.49
CA LEU A 48 10.00 -2.15 -0.48
C LEU A 48 8.63 -2.41 -1.11
N ALA A 49 8.23 -1.60 -2.08
CA ALA A 49 6.98 -1.78 -2.83
C ALA A 49 7.05 -2.94 -3.85
N GLY A 50 8.25 -3.48 -4.10
CA GLY A 50 8.52 -4.54 -5.07
C GLY A 50 8.53 -4.08 -6.54
N SER A 51 8.22 -2.80 -6.81
CA SER A 51 8.16 -2.24 -8.16
C SER A 51 8.01 -0.70 -8.12
N PRO A 52 8.41 0.06 -9.17
CA PRO A 52 8.23 1.52 -9.23
C PRO A 52 6.76 1.97 -9.37
N GLN A 53 5.85 1.07 -9.75
CA GLN A 53 4.48 1.36 -10.15
C GLN A 53 3.70 2.12 -9.07
N MET A 54 3.82 1.70 -7.80
CA MET A 54 3.11 2.37 -6.70
C MET A 54 3.55 3.83 -6.54
N ARG A 55 4.87 4.08 -6.62
CA ARG A 55 5.42 5.44 -6.55
C ARG A 55 4.90 6.30 -7.69
N GLU A 56 4.99 5.77 -8.92
CA GLU A 56 4.56 6.45 -10.13
C GLU A 56 3.06 6.80 -10.09
N GLN A 57 2.23 5.89 -9.59
CA GLN A 57 0.80 6.13 -9.42
C GLN A 57 0.51 7.22 -8.38
N ILE A 58 1.23 7.25 -7.26
CA ILE A 58 1.10 8.29 -6.23
C ILE A 58 1.50 9.66 -6.82
N ILE A 59 2.62 9.72 -7.54
CA ILE A 59 3.08 10.95 -8.23
C ILE A 59 2.06 11.40 -9.28
N ALA A 60 1.45 10.46 -10.00
CA ALA A 60 0.40 10.73 -10.99
C ALA A 60 -0.96 11.12 -10.36
N GLY A 61 -1.06 11.20 -9.03
CA GLY A 61 -2.29 11.61 -8.33
C GLY A 61 -3.40 10.57 -8.35
N LYS A 62 -3.07 9.28 -8.52
CA LYS A 62 -4.04 8.18 -8.46
C LYS A 62 -4.62 8.04 -7.06
N SER A 63 -5.91 7.77 -7.00
CA SER A 63 -6.59 7.45 -5.75
C SER A 63 -6.12 6.09 -5.20
N GLU A 64 -6.27 5.90 -3.89
CA GLU A 64 -5.99 4.61 -3.25
C GLU A 64 -6.78 3.45 -3.90
N ALA A 65 -8.02 3.70 -4.30
CA ALA A 65 -8.85 2.72 -4.98
C ALA A 65 -8.26 2.31 -6.33
N GLU A 66 -7.79 3.25 -7.14
CA GLU A 66 -7.15 2.97 -8.43
C GLU A 66 -5.84 2.18 -8.26
N ILE A 67 -5.01 2.55 -7.27
CA ILE A 67 -3.76 1.85 -6.96
C ILE A 67 -4.06 0.40 -6.54
N LYS A 68 -5.01 0.19 -5.62
CA LYS A 68 -5.41 -1.16 -5.18
C LYS A 68 -6.05 -1.96 -6.30
N GLN A 69 -6.77 -1.31 -7.21
CA GLN A 69 -7.37 -1.95 -8.36
C GLN A 69 -6.30 -2.55 -9.28
N SER A 70 -5.17 -1.86 -9.47
CA SER A 70 -4.08 -2.38 -10.31
C SER A 70 -3.38 -3.61 -9.71
N TRP A 71 -3.61 -3.93 -8.43
CA TRP A 71 -3.06 -5.13 -7.80
C TRP A 71 -3.96 -6.36 -7.93
N GLN A 72 -5.25 -6.18 -8.24
CA GLN A 72 -6.25 -7.25 -8.14
C GLN A 72 -5.92 -8.45 -9.03
N GLU A 73 -5.39 -8.20 -10.23
CA GLU A 73 -4.98 -9.27 -11.14
C GLU A 73 -3.85 -10.13 -10.55
N GLY A 74 -2.79 -9.49 -10.05
CA GLY A 74 -1.67 -10.18 -9.40
C GLY A 74 -2.08 -10.91 -8.11
N LEU A 75 -2.94 -10.29 -7.31
CA LEU A 75 -3.49 -10.89 -6.10
C LEU A 75 -4.36 -12.11 -6.42
N ALA A 76 -5.20 -12.06 -7.45
CA ALA A 76 -6.00 -13.21 -7.89
C ALA A 76 -5.10 -14.37 -8.37
N GLY A 77 -4.05 -14.06 -9.15
CA GLY A 77 -3.05 -15.03 -9.57
C GLY A 77 -2.34 -15.69 -8.38
N PHE A 78 -1.89 -14.90 -7.41
CA PHE A 78 -1.22 -15.40 -6.21
C PHE A 78 -2.13 -16.25 -5.33
N LYS A 79 -3.39 -15.84 -5.13
CA LYS A 79 -4.40 -16.62 -4.40
C LYS A 79 -4.61 -18.00 -5.01
N LYS A 80 -4.66 -18.09 -6.35
CA LYS A 80 -4.73 -19.40 -7.04
C LYS A 80 -3.47 -20.24 -6.82
N LEU A 81 -2.29 -19.63 -6.86
CA LEU A 81 -1.01 -20.33 -6.68
C LEU A 81 -0.84 -20.84 -5.25
N ARG A 82 -1.13 -20.01 -4.24
CA ARG A 82 -0.88 -20.33 -2.82
C ARG A 82 -1.71 -21.52 -2.32
N ARG A 83 -2.90 -21.77 -2.90
CA ARG A 83 -3.79 -22.89 -2.52
C ARG A 83 -3.11 -24.25 -2.53
N LYS A 84 -2.09 -24.45 -3.38
CA LYS A 84 -1.31 -25.70 -3.46
C LYS A 84 -0.43 -25.95 -2.24
N TYR A 85 -0.19 -24.93 -1.43
CA TYR A 85 0.81 -24.93 -0.37
C TYR A 85 0.23 -24.58 1.01
N LEU A 86 -1.10 -24.48 1.13
CA LEU A 86 -1.76 -24.19 2.40
C LEU A 86 -1.73 -25.41 3.32
N LEU A 87 -1.33 -25.19 4.57
CA LEU A 87 -1.35 -26.19 5.65
C LEU A 87 -2.56 -26.03 6.58
N TYR A 88 -3.27 -24.92 6.44
CA TYR A 88 -4.46 -24.55 7.20
C TYR A 88 -5.56 -24.12 6.23
N GLU A 89 -6.81 -24.14 6.69
CA GLU A 89 -7.95 -23.67 5.91
C GLU A 89 -7.74 -22.23 5.43
N ASP A 90 -8.08 -21.96 4.16
CA ASP A 90 -7.96 -20.61 3.60
C ASP A 90 -9.07 -19.73 4.17
N PHE A 91 -8.83 -18.42 4.20
CA PHE A 91 -9.79 -17.43 4.71
C PHE A 91 -10.86 -17.04 3.68
N GLU A 92 -11.01 -17.81 2.60
CA GLU A 92 -11.94 -17.58 1.48
C GLU A 92 -13.01 -18.66 1.38
#